data_AF-A0A527X2X0-F1
#
_entry.id   AF-A0A527X2X0-F1
#
_cell.length_a   1.000
_cell.length_b   1.000
_cell.length_c   1.000
_cell.angle_alpha   90.00
_cell.angle_beta   90.00
_cell.angle_gamma   90.00
#
_symmetry.space_group_name_H-M   'P 1'
#
loop_
_entity.id
_entity.type
_entity.pdbx_description
1 polymer ?
#
loop_
_entity_poly.entity_id
_entity_poly.type
_entity_poly.pdbx_seq_one_letter_code
_entity_poly.pdbx_strand_id
1 'polypeptide(L)' 'MLEIKNLHARIVDDGTEIIRGLNLTVKAGEVAAIMGPNGS' A
#
# COMPACT_ATOMS: atom_id res chain seq x y z
N MET A 1 5.16 -0.91 -15.63
CA MET A 1 5.85 -0.19 -14.55
C MET A 1 4.77 0.41 -13.67
N LEU A 2 4.72 0.03 -12.40
CA LEU A 2 3.80 0.55 -11.40
C LEU A 2 4.57 1.46 -10.44
N GLU A 3 4.02 2.63 -10.16
CA GLU A 3 4.59 3.57 -9.19
C GLU A 3 3.47 4.08 -8.27
N ILE A 4 3.66 3.91 -6.96
CA ILE A 4 2.80 4.41 -5.89
C ILE A 4 3.65 5.38 -5.07
N LYS A 5 3.15 6.60 -4.89
CA LYS A 5 3.81 7.67 -4.13
C LYS A 5 2.93 8.13 -2.99
N ASN A 6 3.44 8.01 -1.78
CA ASN A 6 2.84 8.46 -0.53
C ASN A 6 1.34 8.15 -0.41
N LEU A 7 0.96 6.89 -0.65
CA LEU A 7 -0.43 6.45 -0.56
C LEU A 7 -0.89 6.47 0.91
N HIS A 8 -2.01 7.13 1.16
CA HIS A 8 -2.76 7.04 2.41
C HIS A 8 -4.14 6.47 2.15
N ALA A 9 -4.63 5.64 3.07
CA ALA A 9 -5.96 5.06 2.98
C ALA A 9 -6.58 4.96 4.37
N ARG A 10 -7.90 5.13 4.44
CA ARG A 10 -8.68 5.04 5.68
C ARG A 10 -10.02 4.37 5.43
N ILE A 11 -10.57 3.77 6.48
CA ILE A 11 -11.95 3.30 6.52
C ILE A 11 -12.86 4.53 6.58
N VAL A 12 -13.91 4.56 5.75
CA VAL A 12 -14.80 5.73 5.63
C VAL A 12 -15.69 5.88 6.86
N ASP A 13 -16.14 4.77 7.45
CA ASP A 13 -17.13 4.77 8.54
C ASP A 13 -16.56 5.29 9.87
N ASP A 14 -15.33 4.92 10.24
CA ASP A 14 -14.71 5.26 11.52
C ASP A 14 -13.45 6.16 11.38
N GLY A 15 -12.99 6.38 10.15
CA GLY A 15 -11.80 7.19 9.86
C GLY A 15 -10.47 6.50 10.16
N THR A 16 -10.47 5.22 10.54
CA THR A 16 -9.25 4.49 10.90
C THR A 16 -8.29 4.43 9.72
N GLU A 17 -7.08 4.94 9.91
CA GLU A 17 -6.03 4.94 8.87
C GLU A 17 -5.38 3.56 8.76
N ILE A 18 -5.48 2.96 7.57
CA ILE A 18 -5.01 1.60 7.26
C ILE A 18 -3.74 1.60 6.38
N ILE A 19 -3.46 2.68 5.66
CA ILE A 19 -2.18 2.89 4.98
C ILE A 19 -1.70 4.30 5.34
N ARG A 20 -0.48 4.41 5.87
CA ARG A 20 0.08 5.65 6.46
C ARG A 20 1.26 6.20 5.65
N GLY A 21 1.15 6.26 4.33
CA GLY A 21 2.22 6.73 3.44
C GLY A 21 3.05 5.59 2.85
N LEU A 22 2.45 4.82 1.94
CA LEU A 22 3.14 3.76 1.20
C LEU A 22 3.77 4.32 -0.09
N ASN A 23 5.06 4.03 -0.29
CA ASN A 23 5.76 4.22 -1.56
C ASN A 23 6.15 2.85 -2.12
N LEU A 24 5.75 2.55 -3.35
CA LEU A 24 6.06 1.27 -4.01
C LEU A 24 6.43 1.53 -5.47
N THR A 25 7.48 0.89 -5.95
CA THR A 25 7.84 0.89 -7.37
C THR A 25 8.04 -0.55 -7.82
N VAL A 26 7.37 -0.95 -8.90
CA VAL A 26 7.52 -2.27 -9.52
C VAL A 26 7.85 -2.04 -11.00
N LYS A 27 9.02 -2.50 -11.43
CA LYS A 27 9.48 -2.31 -12.81
C LYS A 27 8.75 -3.26 -13.76
N ALA A 28 8.88 -3.01 -15.06
CA ALA A 28 8.30 -3.90 -16.06
C ALA A 28 8.97 -5.29 -15.98
N GLY A 29 8.15 -6.34 -15.91
CA GLY A 29 8.62 -7.73 -15.80
C GLY A 29 8.94 -8.21 -14.38
N GLU A 30 8.87 -7.34 -13.37
CA GLU A 30 9.04 -7.74 -11.97
C GLU A 30 7.74 -8.32 -11.40
N VAL A 31 7.87 -9.37 -10.60
CA VAL A 31 6.78 -9.95 -9.80
C VAL A 31 7.10 -9.69 -8.33
N ALA A 32 6.19 -9.03 -7.64
CA ALA A 32 6.34 -8.71 -6.22
C ALA A 32 5.22 -9.38 -5.41
N ALA A 33 5.57 -9.90 -4.23
CA ALA A 33 4.62 -10.36 -3.24
C ALA A 33 4.57 -9.33 -2.09
N ILE A 34 3.36 -9.03 -1.62
CA ILE A 34 3.14 -8.20 -0.44
C ILE A 34 2.75 -9.14 0.69
N MET A 35 3.46 -9.05 1.82
CA MET A 35 3.25 -9.90 2.99
C MET A 35 3.22 -9.04 4.26
N GLY A 36 2.45 -9.49 5.25
CA GLY A 36 2.38 -8.84 6.56
C GLY A 36 1.53 -9.66 7.54
N PRO A 37 1.69 -9.43 8.86
CA PRO A 37 0.77 -9.94 9.88
C PRO A 37 -0.69 -9.54 9.59
N ASN A 38 -1.64 -10.32 10.09
CA ASN A 38 -3.06 -9.95 10.01
C ASN A 38 -3.31 -8.61 10.72
N GLY A 39 -3.94 -7.67 10.00
CA GLY A 39 -4.20 -6.32 10.49
C GLY A 39 -3.08 -5.29 10.24
N SER A 40 -2.13 -5.60 9.35
CA SER A 40 -1.09 -4.64 8.90
C SER A 40 -1.61 -3.63 7.89
#